data_AF-K4QUV6-F1
#
_entry.id   AF-K4QUV6-F1
#
_cell.length_a   1.000
_cell.length_b   1.000
_cell.length_c   1.000
_cell.angle_alpha   90.00
_cell.angle_beta   90.00
_cell.angle_gamma   90.00
#
_symmetry.space_group_name_H-M   'P 1'
#
loop_
_entity.id
_entity.type
_entity.pdbx_description
1 polymer ?
#
loop_
_entity_poly.entity_id
_entity_poly.type
_entity_poly.pdbx_seq_one_letter_code
_entity_poly.pdbx_strand_id
1 'polypeptide(L)'
;MRGKDAMEPFDADEIYGRRYPDDDSPPTNFCFTVATRYDQHLMLDAADRSITHNDPNGWDHAAGWQGPAAEALPTLALLLGLIAESSNALESTDDAVRASALTDIRELMIEWEPYTADSAFWSGVFKALS
;
A
#
# COMPACT_ATOMS: atom_id res chain seq x y z
N MET A 1 3.39 -30.33 -1.21
CA MET A 1 3.12 -29.58 0.03
C MET A 1 3.51 -28.13 -0.21
N ARG A 2 2.54 -27.24 -0.43
CA ARG A 2 2.78 -25.80 -0.21
C ARG A 2 2.56 -25.56 1.28
N GLY A 3 3.55 -25.03 1.98
CA GLY A 3 3.48 -24.76 3.41
C GLY A 3 2.37 -23.74 3.71
N LYS A 4 1.84 -23.77 4.93
CA LYS A 4 0.82 -22.82 5.43
C LYS A 4 1.26 -21.34 5.39
N ASP A 5 2.49 -21.06 4.96
CA ASP A 5 3.11 -19.73 4.90
C ASP A 5 3.37 -19.25 3.45
N ALA A 6 2.88 -19.97 2.43
CA ALA A 6 3.01 -19.51 1.05
C ALA A 6 2.07 -18.31 0.82
N MET A 7 2.59 -17.19 0.32
CA MET A 7 1.75 -16.07 -0.13
C MET A 7 0.72 -16.59 -1.14
N GLU A 8 -0.55 -16.32 -0.86
CA GLU A 8 -1.66 -16.69 -1.74
C GLU A 8 -1.60 -15.82 -2.99
N PRO A 9 -1.47 -16.40 -4.20
CA PRO A 9 -1.48 -15.65 -5.44
C PRO A 9 -2.92 -15.23 -5.77
N PHE A 10 -3.12 -13.96 -6.05
CA PHE A 10 -4.38 -13.42 -6.59
C PHE A 10 -4.24 -13.19 -8.09
N ASP A 11 -5.34 -13.33 -8.84
CA ASP A 11 -5.39 -12.97 -10.26
C ASP A 11 -5.28 -11.44 -10.38
N ALA A 12 -4.16 -10.96 -10.92
CA ALA A 12 -3.94 -9.52 -11.06
C ALA A 12 -4.93 -8.89 -12.05
N ASP A 13 -5.36 -9.61 -13.07
CA ASP A 13 -6.28 -9.07 -14.07
C ASP A 13 -7.69 -8.94 -13.51
N GLU A 14 -8.06 -9.79 -12.54
CA GLU A 14 -9.30 -9.65 -11.76
C GLU A 14 -9.22 -8.46 -10.79
N ILE A 15 -8.16 -8.38 -9.98
CA ILE A 15 -7.93 -7.29 -9.01
C ILE A 15 -7.85 -5.92 -9.69
N TYR A 16 -7.28 -5.83 -10.89
CA TYR A 16 -7.14 -4.57 -11.62
C TYR A 16 -8.23 -4.35 -12.68
N GLY A 17 -9.30 -5.17 -12.71
CA GLY A 17 -10.44 -4.97 -13.61
C GLY A 17 -10.13 -5.12 -15.10
N ARG A 18 -9.04 -5.82 -15.43
CA ARG A 18 -8.60 -6.07 -16.81
C ARG A 18 -9.34 -7.26 -17.45
N ARG A 19 -10.05 -8.04 -16.64
CA ARG A 19 -10.78 -9.24 -17.06
C ARG A 19 -12.20 -9.26 -16.48
N TYR A 20 -13.14 -9.78 -17.26
CA TYR A 20 -14.55 -9.82 -16.87
C TYR A 20 -14.81 -10.94 -15.84
N PRO A 21 -15.80 -10.77 -14.93
CA PRO A 21 -16.12 -11.75 -13.89
C PRO A 21 -16.52 -13.15 -14.39
N ASP A 22 -16.92 -13.30 -15.65
CA ASP A 22 -17.34 -14.56 -16.28
C ASP A 22 -16.25 -15.17 -17.18
N ASP A 23 -15.05 -14.62 -17.17
CA ASP A 23 -13.91 -15.17 -17.89
C ASP A 23 -13.24 -16.28 -17.05
N ASP A 24 -13.41 -17.53 -17.49
CA ASP A 24 -12.82 -18.71 -16.86
C ASP A 24 -11.40 -19.03 -17.36
N SER A 25 -10.76 -18.16 -18.16
CA SER A 25 -9.39 -18.40 -18.61
C SER A 25 -8.40 -18.44 -17.42
N PRO A 26 -7.26 -19.14 -17.54
CA PRO A 26 -6.24 -19.10 -16.50
C PRO A 26 -5.65 -17.69 -16.34
N PRO A 27 -5.32 -17.25 -15.10
CA PRO A 27 -4.65 -15.97 -14.88
C PRO A 27 -3.33 -15.86 -15.65
N THR A 28 -3.09 -14.70 -16.25
CA THR A 28 -1.85 -14.43 -17.00
C THR A 28 -0.78 -13.74 -16.15
N ASN A 29 -1.21 -13.07 -15.07
CA ASN A 29 -0.38 -12.39 -14.11
C ASN A 29 -0.95 -12.57 -12.69
N PHE A 30 -0.10 -12.43 -11.68
CA PHE A 30 -0.49 -12.57 -10.28
C PHE A 30 -0.07 -11.37 -9.46
N CYS A 31 -0.81 -11.11 -8.38
CA CYS A 31 -0.38 -10.21 -7.32
C CYS A 31 -0.43 -10.89 -5.96
N PHE A 32 0.29 -10.32 -4.98
CA PHE A 32 0.49 -10.93 -3.67
C PHE A 32 0.32 -9.90 -2.56
N THR A 33 -0.43 -10.22 -1.52
CA THR A 33 -0.54 -9.35 -0.34
C THR A 33 0.78 -9.31 0.42
N VAL A 34 1.36 -8.12 0.57
CA VAL A 34 2.62 -7.90 1.31
C VAL A 34 2.40 -7.25 2.68
N ALA A 35 1.28 -6.55 2.86
CA ALA A 35 0.86 -6.01 4.15
C ALA A 35 -0.66 -5.84 4.20
N THR A 36 -1.22 -5.83 5.40
CA THR A 36 -2.64 -5.55 5.63
C THR A 36 -2.83 -4.47 6.70
N ARG A 37 -3.89 -3.68 6.56
CA ARG A 37 -4.38 -2.75 7.59
C ARG A 37 -5.90 -2.89 7.67
N TYR A 38 -6.38 -3.58 8.70
CA TYR A 38 -7.76 -4.05 8.77
C TYR A 38 -8.08 -4.96 7.58
N ASP A 39 -9.09 -4.61 6.79
CA ASP A 39 -9.45 -5.29 5.54
C ASP A 39 -8.66 -4.79 4.33
N GLN A 40 -7.95 -3.66 4.43
CA GLN A 40 -7.21 -3.09 3.32
C GLN A 40 -5.88 -3.82 3.08
N HIS A 41 -5.53 -4.05 1.82
CA HIS A 41 -4.34 -4.78 1.41
C HIS A 41 -3.36 -3.87 0.66
N LEU A 42 -2.06 -4.06 0.90
CA LEU A 42 -1.01 -3.66 -0.03
C LEU A 42 -0.63 -4.88 -0.87
N MET A 43 -0.80 -4.75 -2.18
CA MET A 43 -0.58 -5.81 -3.15
C MET A 43 0.69 -5.54 -3.94
N LEU A 44 1.53 -6.56 -4.11
CA LEU A 44 2.67 -6.57 -5.01
C LEU A 44 2.26 -7.19 -6.35
N ASP A 45 2.30 -6.41 -7.43
CA ASP A 45 2.10 -6.94 -8.79
C ASP A 45 3.36 -7.68 -9.27
N ALA A 46 3.23 -8.92 -9.75
CA ALA A 46 4.37 -9.70 -10.23
C ALA A 46 4.96 -9.19 -11.56
N ALA A 47 4.17 -8.48 -12.38
CA ALA A 47 4.59 -7.99 -13.69
C ALA A 47 5.53 -6.78 -13.58
N ASP A 48 5.13 -5.77 -12.80
CA ASP A 48 5.87 -4.50 -12.68
C ASP A 48 6.51 -4.28 -11.30
N ARG A 49 6.20 -5.12 -10.31
CA ARG A 49 6.68 -5.06 -8.92
C ARG A 49 6.21 -3.84 -8.13
N SER A 50 5.19 -3.16 -8.64
CA SER A 50 4.56 -2.04 -7.97
C SER A 50 3.78 -2.47 -6.74
N ILE A 51 3.60 -1.55 -5.81
CA ILE A 51 2.76 -1.73 -4.63
C ILE A 51 1.49 -0.91 -4.80
N THR A 52 0.35 -1.58 -4.85
CA THR A 52 -0.97 -0.96 -4.95
C THR A 52 -1.79 -1.16 -3.68
N HIS A 53 -2.60 -0.17 -3.34
CA HIS A 53 -3.60 -0.29 -2.29
C HIS A 53 -4.88 -0.91 -2.86
N ASN A 54 -5.41 -1.93 -2.18
CA ASN A 54 -6.61 -2.64 -2.63
C ASN A 54 -7.57 -2.94 -1.46
N ASP A 55 -8.84 -2.62 -1.65
CA ASP A 55 -9.95 -3.06 -0.81
C ASP A 55 -10.52 -4.39 -1.36
N PRO A 56 -10.31 -5.53 -0.70
CA PRO A 56 -10.82 -6.82 -1.16
C PRO A 56 -12.35 -6.92 -1.12
N ASN A 57 -13.05 -5.98 -0.46
CA ASN A 57 -14.51 -5.96 -0.38
C ASN A 57 -15.18 -5.16 -1.51
N GLY A 58 -14.40 -4.68 -2.50
CA GLY A 58 -14.92 -4.01 -3.69
C GLY A 58 -15.95 -4.86 -4.46
N TRP A 59 -17.06 -4.24 -4.87
CA TRP A 59 -18.23 -4.95 -5.44
C TRP A 59 -17.93 -5.62 -6.79
N ASP A 60 -17.07 -5.03 -7.60
CA ASP A 60 -16.28 -5.72 -8.62
C ASP A 60 -14.81 -5.59 -8.22
N HIS A 61 -14.01 -6.63 -8.45
CA HIS A 61 -12.62 -6.65 -7.96
C HIS A 61 -11.78 -5.45 -8.46
N ALA A 62 -12.20 -4.79 -9.54
CA ALA A 62 -11.67 -3.52 -10.03
C ALA A 62 -11.96 -2.31 -9.11
N ALA A 63 -13.16 -2.21 -8.53
CA ALA A 63 -13.56 -1.19 -7.58
C ALA A 63 -12.81 -1.31 -6.24
N GLY A 64 -12.20 -2.48 -6.00
CA GLY A 64 -11.26 -2.67 -4.90
C GLY A 64 -9.97 -1.87 -5.07
N TRP A 65 -9.54 -1.59 -6.29
CA TRP A 65 -8.29 -0.88 -6.54
C TRP A 65 -8.35 0.58 -6.08
N GLN A 66 -7.53 0.93 -5.10
CA GLN A 66 -7.47 2.27 -4.48
C GLN A 66 -6.25 3.09 -4.93
N GLY A 67 -5.56 2.65 -5.98
CA GLY A 67 -4.40 3.34 -6.53
C GLY A 67 -3.03 2.83 -6.04
N PRO A 68 -1.94 3.44 -6.54
CA PRO A 68 -0.59 3.10 -6.12
C PRO A 68 -0.30 3.57 -4.68
N ALA A 69 0.57 2.81 -4.01
CA ALA A 69 1.11 3.17 -2.69
C ALA A 69 2.64 3.35 -2.75
N ALA A 70 3.35 2.57 -3.56
CA ALA A 70 4.77 2.78 -3.82
C ALA A 70 5.15 2.16 -5.17
N GLU A 71 6.18 2.70 -5.82
CA GLU A 71 6.71 2.17 -7.08
C GLU A 71 7.27 0.75 -6.93
N ALA A 72 7.82 0.41 -5.76
CA ALA A 72 8.36 -0.92 -5.48
C ALA A 72 8.51 -1.20 -3.98
N LEU A 73 8.74 -2.47 -3.63
CA LEU A 73 9.04 -2.90 -2.25
C LEU A 73 10.19 -2.13 -1.58
N PRO A 74 11.34 -1.86 -2.24
CA PRO A 74 12.42 -1.07 -1.62
C PRO A 74 11.98 0.36 -1.28
N THR A 75 11.18 1.00 -2.14
CA THR A 75 10.64 2.33 -1.89
C THR A 75 9.68 2.30 -0.70
N LEU A 76 8.78 1.32 -0.64
CA LEU A 76 7.91 1.12 0.53
C LEU A 76 8.73 0.97 1.82
N ALA A 77 9.81 0.18 1.80
CA ALA A 77 10.69 -0.01 2.95
C ALA A 77 11.39 1.29 3.37
N LEU A 78 11.85 2.10 2.41
CA LEU A 78 12.43 3.42 2.66
C LEU A 78 11.42 4.33 3.37
N LEU A 79 10.20 4.42 2.85
CA LEU A 79 9.13 5.26 3.40
C LEU A 79 8.78 4.86 4.84
N LEU A 80 8.67 3.56 5.11
CA LEU A 80 8.47 3.04 6.47
C LEU A 80 9.68 3.33 7.38
N GLY A 81 10.89 3.27 6.82
CA GLY A 81 12.13 3.61 7.51
C GLY A 81 12.18 5.08 7.95
N LEU A 82 11.76 6.01 7.09
CA LEU A 82 11.64 7.43 7.43
C LEU A 82 10.70 7.63 8.63
N ILE A 83 9.56 6.92 8.64
CA ILE A 83 8.58 7.01 9.74
C ILE A 83 9.20 6.50 11.04
N ALA A 84 9.90 5.37 10.98
CA ALA A 84 10.58 4.81 12.13
C ALA A 84 11.69 5.73 12.66
N GLU A 85 12.44 6.39 11.78
CA GLU A 85 13.47 7.37 12.15
C GLU A 85 12.88 8.57 12.90
N SER A 86 11.69 9.03 12.49
CA SER A 86 10.97 10.14 13.13
C SER A 86 10.14 9.75 14.36
N SER A 87 10.15 8.47 14.77
CA SER A 87 9.26 7.93 15.82
C SER A 87 9.28 8.71 17.13
N ASN A 88 10.45 9.07 17.67
CA ASN A 88 10.55 9.84 18.91
C ASN A 88 9.82 11.19 18.86
N ALA A 89 9.89 11.88 17.71
CA ALA A 89 9.23 13.18 17.54
C ALA A 89 7.72 12.99 17.29
N LEU A 90 7.33 11.95 16.56
CA LEU A 90 5.93 11.56 16.34
C LEU A 90 5.23 11.10 17.64
N GLU A 91 5.96 10.51 18.58
CA GLU A 91 5.44 10.07 19.89
C GLU A 91 5.54 11.15 20.98
N SER A 92 6.01 12.35 20.62
CA SER A 92 6.14 13.46 21.56
C SER A 92 4.80 13.85 22.18
N THR A 93 4.80 14.09 23.48
CA THR A 93 3.67 14.68 24.21
C THR A 93 3.47 16.17 23.90
N ASP A 94 4.45 16.81 23.25
CA ASP A 94 4.33 18.17 22.74
C ASP A 94 3.71 18.13 21.33
N ASP A 95 2.48 18.64 21.24
CA ASP A 95 1.70 18.68 20.00
C ASP A 95 2.38 19.47 18.88
N ALA A 96 3.15 20.51 19.21
CA ALA A 96 3.86 21.31 18.21
C ALA A 96 5.03 20.52 17.60
N VAL A 97 5.76 19.77 18.44
CA VAL A 97 6.84 18.88 17.98
C VAL A 97 6.27 17.77 17.10
N ARG A 98 5.18 17.13 17.54
CA ARG A 98 4.53 16.05 16.79
C ARG A 98 4.00 16.54 15.44
N ALA A 99 3.31 17.68 15.41
CA ALA A 99 2.77 18.27 14.19
C ALA A 99 3.87 18.69 13.20
N SER A 100 4.99 19.23 13.69
CA SER A 100 6.16 19.55 12.85
C SER A 100 6.73 18.28 12.23
N ALA A 101 6.99 17.25 13.04
CA ALA A 101 7.55 15.99 12.56
C ALA A 101 6.65 15.31 11.51
N LEU A 102 5.32 15.34 11.70
CA LEU A 102 4.37 14.82 10.73
C LEU A 102 4.37 15.61 9.41
N THR A 103 4.54 16.93 9.47
CA THR A 103 4.64 17.77 8.28
C THR A 103 5.93 17.48 7.52
N ASP A 104 7.06 17.51 8.22
CA ASP A 104 8.39 17.32 7.65
C ASP A 104 8.50 15.95 6.96
N ILE A 105 8.00 14.89 7.61
CA ILE A 105 8.08 13.56 7.03
C ILE A 105 7.14 13.37 5.85
N ARG A 106 5.94 13.99 5.87
CA ARG A 106 5.02 13.92 4.74
C ARG A 106 5.64 14.57 3.51
N GLU A 107 6.25 15.73 3.66
CA GLU A 107 6.95 16.42 2.57
C GLU A 107 8.11 15.59 2.03
N LEU A 108 8.95 15.04 2.91
CA LEU A 108 10.06 14.18 2.51
C LEU A 108 9.62 12.91 1.80
N MET A 109 8.56 12.25 2.29
CA MET A 109 8.02 11.05 1.64
C MET A 109 7.44 11.34 0.25
N ILE A 110 6.81 12.51 0.06
CA ILE A 110 6.30 12.95 -1.25
C ILE A 110 7.45 13.24 -2.22
N GLU A 111 8.57 13.78 -1.74
CA GLU A 111 9.77 14.01 -2.55
C GLU A 111 10.35 12.69 -3.09
N TRP A 112 10.40 11.66 -2.25
CA TRP A 112 10.91 10.33 -2.65
C TRP A 112 9.92 9.50 -3.46
N GLU A 113 8.63 9.57 -3.13
CA GLU A 113 7.58 8.77 -3.73
C GLU A 113 6.34 9.65 -3.96
N PRO A 114 6.17 10.22 -5.17
CA PRO A 114 5.06 11.11 -5.50
C PRO A 114 3.68 10.47 -5.28
N TYR A 115 3.54 9.14 -5.38
CA TYR A 115 2.27 8.47 -5.09
C TYR A 115 1.80 8.71 -3.65
N THR A 116 2.71 9.03 -2.72
CA THR A 116 2.39 9.39 -1.34
C THR A 116 1.42 10.58 -1.23
N ALA A 117 1.47 11.53 -2.17
CA ALA A 117 0.68 12.77 -2.08
C ALA A 117 -0.83 12.50 -2.12
N ASP A 118 -1.26 11.62 -3.04
CA ASP A 118 -2.67 11.36 -3.36
C ASP A 118 -3.14 9.96 -2.95
N SER A 119 -2.28 9.16 -2.31
CA SER A 119 -2.61 7.80 -1.88
C SER A 119 -3.54 7.79 -0.67
N ALA A 120 -4.70 7.14 -0.81
CA ALA A 120 -5.63 6.90 0.29
C ALA A 120 -4.99 6.10 1.44
N PHE A 121 -4.07 5.19 1.13
CA PHE A 121 -3.32 4.45 2.13
C PHE A 121 -2.47 5.38 3.00
N TRP A 122 -1.61 6.20 2.38
CA TRP A 122 -0.73 7.10 3.11
C TRP A 122 -1.50 8.20 3.85
N SER A 123 -2.58 8.72 3.27
CA SER A 123 -3.50 9.62 3.98
C SER A 123 -4.03 8.99 5.28
N GLY A 124 -4.41 7.70 5.23
CA GLY A 124 -4.83 6.94 6.40
C GLY A 124 -3.72 6.74 7.44
N VAL A 125 -2.48 6.53 6.99
CA VAL A 125 -1.30 6.44 7.86
C VAL A 125 -1.02 7.78 8.53
N PHE A 126 -0.95 8.89 7.79
CA PHE A 126 -0.71 10.22 8.36
C PHE A 126 -1.78 10.63 9.37
N LYS A 127 -3.05 10.30 9.10
CA LYS A 127 -4.15 10.52 10.05
C LYS A 127 -4.01 9.69 11.33
N ALA A 128 -3.39 8.51 11.26
CA ALA A 128 -3.16 7.69 12.45
C ALA A 128 -1.97 8.20 13.29
N LEU A 129 -1.06 8.97 12.68
CA LEU A 129 0.13 9.55 13.31
C LEU A 129 -0.09 10.96 13.88
N SER A 130 -1.20 11.63 13.54
CA SER A 130 -1.57 12.97 14.02
C SER A 130 -2.18 12.93 15.42
#